data_AF-Q9P4Q1-F1
#
_entry.id   AF-Q9P4Q1-F1
#
_cell.length_a   1.000
_cell.length_b   1.000
_cell.length_c   1.000
_cell.angle_alpha   90.00
_cell.angle_beta   90.00
_cell.angle_gamma   90.00
#
_symmetry.space_group_name_H-M   'P 1'
#
loop_
_entity.id
_entity.type
_entity.pdbx_description
1 polymer ?
#
loop_
_entity_poly.entity_id
_entity_poly.type
_entity_poly.pdbx_seq_one_letter_code
_entity_poly.pdbx_strand_id
1 'polypeptide(L)'
;MKQLPRCRSLAWCFVALLLFTALSSVSAAPGCRPSVNVLPFKDDVDDYTKIDCVSVWRSTVWVTSTTTITLPFPSASSSASASSFPAATSTPAADYPVISQASESTPPPPYEGSCRVRPTPKPPSPSSPIPSPPSVYPTRPSPPSPSPSHNMSSPDGYKSIVYYVNWAIYARNYNPQDLPVKKLTHVLYAFANVRAESGEVFLTDTWADTDKHFPTDSWSETGNNVYGCVKQLFLLKKQNRHLKVLLSIGGWTYSPHFGAAVSTPAARTKFADSATQLLLNLGFDGLDIDWEYPKDDEEAKSLVELLKTTREVLDLAGGKDRRFLLTVACPAGRQNFEKLRLREMTPYLDFYNLMAYDYSGSWDTIAGHQSNIEISKSNRNSTPFSTKEAVDYYVGVGKVPPSKLILGMPLYGRTFADTDGPGTPFHGDGGQGSFERGIWDYKSLPKVGAVEHIDSLEKGGCGASWSYDASSRTMISYDNVAMVEEKTKYIIQKGLGGGMWWESSGDRDPRNGDKANGSLIGTFVVGVGGKLETSENVLRYPESKYDNLRAGFPNGTTQH
;
A
#
# COMPACT_ATOMS: atom_id res chain seq x y z
N MET A 1 39.55 -35.59 63.33
CA MET A 1 39.37 -34.53 62.32
C MET A 1 37.90 -34.60 61.90
N LYS A 2 36.91 -33.89 62.47
CA LYS A 2 36.66 -32.43 62.60
C LYS A 2 36.90 -31.71 61.25
N GLN A 3 35.97 -30.97 60.62
CA GLN A 3 34.74 -30.34 61.13
C GLN A 3 33.78 -29.91 59.98
N LEU A 4 32.48 -30.05 60.26
CA LEU A 4 31.30 -29.34 59.72
C LEU A 4 31.33 -27.85 60.17
N PRO A 5 30.52 -26.91 59.61
CA PRO A 5 29.12 -26.79 60.07
C PRO A 5 28.05 -26.32 59.06
N ARG A 6 26.83 -26.80 59.35
CA ARG A 6 25.51 -26.29 58.95
C ARG A 6 24.92 -25.40 60.06
N CYS A 7 24.12 -24.43 59.64
CA CYS A 7 22.85 -23.91 60.21
C CYS A 7 22.76 -23.33 61.63
N ARG A 8 22.10 -22.16 61.74
CA ARG A 8 20.79 -21.92 62.43
C ARG A 8 20.45 -20.41 62.36
N SER A 9 19.33 -20.02 61.71
CA SER A 9 17.98 -19.79 62.28
C SER A 9 17.84 -18.44 63.02
N LEU A 10 16.97 -17.54 62.55
CA LEU A 10 15.73 -17.10 63.23
C LEU A 10 15.06 -15.96 62.45
N ALA A 11 13.74 -15.89 62.55
CA ALA A 11 12.84 -14.98 61.86
C ALA A 11 12.44 -13.75 62.70
N TRP A 12 11.74 -12.80 62.04
CA TRP A 12 10.88 -11.71 62.53
C TRP A 12 11.43 -10.25 62.65
N CYS A 13 10.95 -9.43 61.70
CA CYS A 13 10.27 -8.12 61.81
C CYS A 13 10.97 -6.80 62.21
N PHE A 14 10.42 -5.74 61.56
CA PHE A 14 10.33 -4.30 61.87
C PHE A 14 11.30 -3.29 61.21
N VAL A 15 10.73 -2.57 60.23
CA VAL A 15 10.63 -1.09 60.06
C VAL A 15 11.90 -0.24 59.94
N ALA A 16 12.03 0.45 58.79
CA ALA A 16 12.03 1.92 58.65
C ALA A 16 12.70 2.36 57.32
N LEU A 17 12.05 3.17 56.49
CA LEU A 17 12.40 4.59 56.36
C LEU A 17 11.43 5.35 55.45
N LEU A 18 11.08 6.53 55.96
CA LEU A 18 10.26 7.60 55.40
C LEU A 18 11.14 8.62 54.65
N LEU A 19 10.46 9.42 53.81
CA LEU A 19 10.74 10.82 53.39
C LEU A 19 11.73 11.09 52.24
N PHE A 20 11.19 11.59 51.11
CA PHE A 20 11.24 13.03 50.78
C PHE A 20 10.03 13.45 49.90
N THR A 21 9.33 14.48 50.39
CA THR A 21 8.28 15.36 49.80
C THR A 21 8.89 16.37 48.80
N ALA A 22 8.24 17.13 47.92
CA ALA A 22 6.85 17.42 47.52
C ALA A 22 6.88 18.38 46.30
N LEU A 23 5.75 18.52 45.57
CA LEU A 23 5.08 19.80 45.29
C LEU A 23 3.71 19.55 44.60
N SER A 24 2.65 20.00 45.31
CA SER A 24 1.36 20.60 44.86
C SER A 24 0.54 19.95 43.72
N SER A 25 -0.78 19.83 43.72
CA SER A 25 -1.95 20.21 44.54
C SER A 25 -3.17 19.69 43.73
N VAL A 26 -4.19 19.04 44.29
CA VAL A 26 -5.52 19.60 44.57
C VAL A 26 -6.40 18.46 45.12
N SER A 27 -7.22 18.83 46.11
CA SER A 27 -8.11 18.03 46.96
C SER A 27 -9.29 17.37 46.23
N ALA A 28 -9.60 16.11 46.55
CA ALA A 28 -10.93 15.50 46.39
C ALA A 28 -11.29 14.62 47.60
N ALA A 29 -12.49 14.84 48.13
CA ALA A 29 -13.11 14.13 49.26
C ALA A 29 -13.75 12.79 48.82
N PRO A 30 -14.12 11.89 49.76
CA PRO A 30 -14.17 10.44 49.56
C PRO A 30 -15.57 9.87 49.26
N GLY A 31 -15.63 8.73 48.58
CA GLY A 31 -16.84 7.90 48.54
C GLY A 31 -16.78 6.75 47.54
N CYS A 32 -17.02 5.53 48.03
CA CYS A 32 -17.27 4.27 47.31
C CYS A 32 -16.04 3.45 46.82
N ARG A 33 -15.73 2.40 47.60
CA ARG A 33 -14.93 1.23 47.18
C ARG A 33 -15.81 0.24 46.40
N PRO A 34 -15.30 -0.45 45.36
CA PRO A 34 -15.83 -1.74 44.95
C PRO A 34 -15.12 -2.89 45.68
N SER A 35 -15.90 -3.81 46.24
CA SER A 35 -15.48 -5.09 46.79
C SER A 35 -15.11 -6.08 45.68
N VAL A 36 -13.94 -6.69 45.77
CA VAL A 36 -13.52 -7.83 44.93
C VAL A 36 -13.77 -9.12 45.72
N ASN A 37 -14.67 -9.97 45.23
CA ASN A 37 -14.83 -11.34 45.72
C ASN A 37 -13.91 -12.26 44.91
N VAL A 38 -12.93 -12.86 45.57
CA VAL A 38 -12.11 -13.96 45.03
C VAL A 38 -12.58 -15.25 45.72
N LEU A 39 -13.06 -16.21 44.93
CA LEU A 39 -13.29 -17.59 45.40
C LEU A 39 -12.07 -18.45 45.01
N PRO A 40 -11.55 -19.31 45.91
CA PRO A 40 -10.42 -20.16 45.63
C PRO A 40 -10.89 -21.48 45.01
N PHE A 41 -10.11 -22.02 44.07
CA PHE A 41 -10.15 -23.44 43.75
C PHE A 41 -8.76 -24.06 43.92
N LYS A 42 -8.82 -25.31 44.38
CA LYS A 42 -7.85 -26.07 45.15
C LYS A 42 -7.06 -27.00 44.23
N ASP A 43 -5.81 -27.26 44.60
CA ASP A 43 -4.90 -28.22 43.96
C ASP A 43 -5.47 -29.64 43.89
N ASP A 44 -5.15 -30.39 42.83
CA ASP A 44 -4.64 -31.77 42.95
C ASP A 44 -3.84 -32.22 41.71
N VAL A 45 -2.98 -33.22 41.96
CA VAL A 45 -1.71 -33.60 41.34
C VAL A 45 -1.82 -34.76 40.30
N ASP A 46 -0.82 -34.83 39.40
CA ASP A 46 -0.27 -35.94 38.56
C ASP A 46 -1.14 -36.76 37.57
N ASP A 47 -0.71 -36.87 36.30
CA ASP A 47 -0.05 -38.07 35.73
C ASP A 47 0.42 -37.84 34.26
N TYR A 48 1.55 -38.44 33.88
CA TYR A 48 2.10 -38.44 32.53
C TYR A 48 1.52 -39.62 31.71
N THR A 49 1.06 -39.41 30.47
CA THR A 49 1.30 -40.37 29.36
C THR A 49 0.91 -39.81 27.98
N LYS A 50 1.74 -40.17 26.99
CA LYS A 50 1.69 -39.97 25.53
C LYS A 50 0.28 -39.90 24.91
N ILE A 51 0.00 -38.91 24.04
CA ILE A 51 -0.80 -39.09 22.81
C ILE A 51 -0.21 -38.26 21.65
N ASP A 52 -0.15 -38.94 20.50
CA ASP A 52 0.42 -38.59 19.20
C ASP A 52 -0.40 -37.55 18.42
N CYS A 53 0.23 -36.95 17.42
CA CYS A 53 -0.37 -36.00 16.49
C CYS A 53 -1.39 -36.66 15.56
N VAL A 54 -2.31 -35.82 15.04
CA VAL A 54 -3.35 -36.07 14.02
C VAL A 54 -4.74 -36.42 14.58
N SER A 55 -5.70 -35.56 14.25
CA SER A 55 -7.17 -35.66 14.39
C SER A 55 -7.86 -34.98 15.59
N VAL A 56 -7.97 -33.64 15.57
CA VAL A 56 -9.22 -32.95 15.97
C VAL A 56 -9.36 -31.65 15.16
N TRP A 57 -10.09 -31.70 14.05
CA TRP A 57 -10.76 -30.53 13.48
C TRP A 57 -12.26 -30.72 13.70
N ARG A 58 -12.94 -29.62 14.03
CA ARG A 58 -14.38 -29.43 14.29
C ARG A 58 -14.80 -29.57 15.75
N SER A 59 -14.88 -28.43 16.44
CA SER A 59 -16.14 -27.84 16.91
C SER A 59 -15.82 -26.63 17.82
N THR A 60 -15.98 -25.41 17.32
CA THR A 60 -16.07 -24.23 18.19
C THR A 60 -17.42 -23.59 17.95
N VAL A 61 -18.32 -23.78 18.91
CA VAL A 61 -19.58 -23.04 19.01
C VAL A 61 -19.23 -21.66 19.57
N TRP A 62 -19.53 -20.60 18.82
CA TRP A 62 -19.48 -19.24 19.33
C TRP A 62 -20.75 -18.99 20.16
N VAL A 63 -20.59 -18.78 21.46
CA VAL A 63 -21.67 -18.22 22.29
C VAL A 63 -21.47 -16.71 22.33
N THR A 64 -22.26 -15.97 21.56
CA THR A 64 -22.33 -14.51 21.63
C THR A 64 -23.21 -14.12 22.82
N SER A 65 -22.63 -13.51 23.85
CA SER A 65 -23.40 -12.79 24.88
C SER A 65 -23.48 -11.32 24.50
N THR A 66 -24.69 -10.84 24.25
CA THR A 66 -24.98 -9.42 24.04
C THR A 66 -25.26 -8.78 25.40
N THR A 67 -24.41 -7.84 25.82
CA THR A 67 -24.69 -6.99 26.99
C THR A 67 -25.25 -5.65 26.51
N THR A 68 -26.54 -5.42 26.78
CA THR A 68 -27.19 -4.12 26.55
C THR A 68 -26.90 -3.21 27.73
N ILE A 69 -26.20 -2.09 27.51
CA ILE A 69 -26.01 -1.03 28.50
C ILE A 69 -27.10 0.02 28.28
N THR A 70 -27.99 0.18 29.25
CA THR A 70 -29.00 1.25 29.28
C THR A 70 -28.49 2.40 30.15
N LEU A 71 -28.32 3.59 29.57
CA LEU A 71 -27.99 4.81 30.32
C LEU A 71 -29.29 5.54 30.71
N PRO A 72 -29.45 6.00 31.96
CA PRO A 72 -30.61 6.81 32.35
C PRO A 72 -30.41 8.28 31.96
N PHE A 73 -31.40 8.86 31.27
CA PHE A 73 -31.53 10.31 31.09
C PHE A 73 -32.13 10.96 32.35
N PRO A 74 -31.66 12.15 32.78
CA PRO A 74 -32.29 12.89 33.87
C PRO A 74 -33.54 13.64 33.40
N SER A 75 -34.59 13.57 34.20
CA SER A 75 -35.85 14.30 34.06
C SER A 75 -35.71 15.76 34.50
N ALA A 76 -36.14 16.68 33.64
CA ALA A 76 -36.35 18.08 33.97
C ALA A 76 -37.85 18.34 34.21
N SER A 77 -38.17 19.04 35.30
CA SER A 77 -39.51 19.52 35.63
C SER A 77 -39.75 20.94 35.13
N SER A 78 -41.04 21.23 34.95
CA SER A 78 -41.70 22.24 34.11
C SER A 78 -41.70 23.69 34.61
N SER A 79 -41.78 24.66 33.68
CA SER A 79 -42.92 25.60 33.55
C SER A 79 -42.88 26.37 32.21
N ALA A 80 -44.05 26.81 31.75
CA ALA A 80 -44.44 26.98 30.35
C ALA A 80 -44.45 28.44 29.82
N SER A 81 -44.41 28.61 28.49
CA SER A 81 -45.46 29.29 27.69
C SER A 81 -45.12 29.24 26.19
N ALA A 82 -46.15 29.39 25.35
CA ALA A 82 -46.31 28.70 24.07
C ALA A 82 -46.26 29.59 22.83
N SER A 83 -45.99 29.00 21.67
CA SER A 83 -46.71 29.28 20.41
C SER A 83 -46.43 28.22 19.33
N SER A 84 -47.47 27.94 18.55
CA SER A 84 -47.81 26.77 17.72
C SER A 84 -47.34 26.76 16.26
N PHE A 85 -47.18 25.58 15.65
CA PHE A 85 -47.58 25.22 14.25
C PHE A 85 -47.74 23.68 14.10
N PRO A 86 -48.52 23.17 13.11
CA PRO A 86 -49.25 21.88 13.20
C PRO A 86 -48.56 20.65 12.57
N ALA A 87 -49.17 19.50 12.91
CA ALA A 87 -48.75 18.11 12.71
C ALA A 87 -48.96 17.53 11.29
N ALA A 88 -48.19 16.47 10.99
CA ALA A 88 -48.49 15.48 9.97
C ALA A 88 -48.43 14.05 10.57
N THR A 89 -49.36 13.24 10.09
CA THR A 89 -49.87 11.93 10.53
C THR A 89 -48.95 10.74 10.31
N SER A 90 -49.11 9.73 11.17
CA SER A 90 -48.45 8.42 11.17
C SER A 90 -49.42 7.25 10.94
N THR A 91 -48.82 6.09 10.59
CA THR A 91 -49.29 4.66 10.65
C THR A 91 -49.64 3.99 9.31
N PRO A 92 -49.58 2.63 9.21
CA PRO A 92 -48.61 1.67 9.76
C PRO A 92 -48.17 0.56 8.77
N ALA A 93 -47.24 -0.30 9.23
CA ALA A 93 -46.71 -1.50 8.57
C ALA A 93 -47.71 -2.66 8.45
N ALA A 94 -47.49 -3.55 7.47
CA ALA A 94 -48.26 -4.76 7.22
C ALA A 94 -47.37 -6.00 7.02
N ASP A 95 -47.99 -7.15 7.27
CA ASP A 95 -47.48 -8.48 7.60
C ASP A 95 -46.78 -9.29 6.48
N TYR A 96 -45.97 -10.27 6.90
CA TYR A 96 -45.51 -11.41 6.08
C TYR A 96 -45.98 -12.74 6.70
N PRO A 97 -46.44 -13.72 5.89
CA PRO A 97 -46.83 -15.03 6.39
C PRO A 97 -45.70 -16.08 6.33
N VAL A 98 -45.81 -17.05 7.24
CA VAL A 98 -44.96 -18.25 7.41
C VAL A 98 -45.66 -19.47 6.79
N ILE A 99 -44.92 -20.32 6.05
CA ILE A 99 -45.29 -21.73 5.76
C ILE A 99 -44.03 -22.62 5.82
N SER A 100 -44.22 -23.85 6.32
CA SER A 100 -43.27 -24.88 6.76
C SER A 100 -42.73 -25.84 5.66
N GLN A 101 -41.58 -26.45 6.00
CA GLN A 101 -40.89 -27.71 5.57
C GLN A 101 -41.74 -28.81 4.87
N ALA A 102 -41.25 -29.78 4.07
CA ALA A 102 -39.94 -30.20 3.53
C ALA A 102 -40.19 -31.24 2.40
N SER A 103 -39.24 -31.44 1.48
CA SER A 103 -38.95 -32.76 0.88
C SER A 103 -37.61 -32.78 0.13
N GLU A 104 -36.88 -33.88 0.32
CA GLU A 104 -35.62 -34.24 -0.34
C GLU A 104 -35.78 -34.36 -1.86
N SER A 105 -34.78 -33.92 -2.62
CA SER A 105 -34.59 -34.37 -3.99
C SER A 105 -33.11 -34.61 -4.30
N THR A 106 -32.87 -35.81 -4.80
CA THR A 106 -31.61 -36.44 -5.20
C THR A 106 -30.91 -35.73 -6.36
N PRO A 107 -29.56 -35.82 -6.47
CA PRO A 107 -28.80 -35.25 -7.57
C PRO A 107 -28.96 -36.08 -8.88
N PRO A 108 -28.88 -35.44 -10.06
CA PRO A 108 -29.01 -36.11 -11.35
C PRO A 108 -27.76 -36.95 -11.72
N PRO A 109 -27.93 -37.99 -12.57
CA PRO A 109 -26.86 -38.92 -12.94
C PRO A 109 -25.84 -38.31 -13.93
N PRO A 110 -24.62 -38.90 -14.02
CA PRO A 110 -23.57 -38.44 -14.92
C PRO A 110 -23.88 -38.74 -16.39
N TYR A 111 -23.56 -37.79 -17.25
CA TYR A 111 -23.72 -37.87 -18.70
C TYR A 111 -22.60 -38.73 -19.32
N GLU A 112 -22.91 -39.96 -19.72
CA GLU A 112 -22.05 -40.79 -20.57
C GLU A 112 -22.15 -40.31 -22.04
N GLY A 113 -21.20 -39.48 -22.45
CA GLY A 113 -20.98 -39.13 -23.85
C GLY A 113 -20.03 -40.11 -24.53
N SER A 114 -20.57 -41.05 -25.30
CA SER A 114 -19.83 -42.01 -26.13
C SER A 114 -18.89 -41.32 -27.13
N CYS A 115 -17.59 -41.61 -27.03
CA CYS A 115 -16.58 -41.29 -28.04
C CYS A 115 -16.85 -42.06 -29.34
N ARG A 116 -17.20 -41.34 -30.43
CA ARG A 116 -17.06 -41.85 -31.80
C ARG A 116 -15.73 -41.38 -32.39
N VAL A 117 -14.81 -42.32 -32.54
CA VAL A 117 -13.58 -42.17 -33.34
C VAL A 117 -13.97 -41.99 -34.81
N ARG A 118 -13.59 -40.86 -35.40
CA ARG A 118 -13.66 -40.62 -36.86
C ARG A 118 -12.25 -40.81 -37.44
N PRO A 119 -12.08 -41.52 -38.56
CA PRO A 119 -10.75 -41.84 -39.11
C PRO A 119 -10.05 -40.60 -39.66
N THR A 120 -8.74 -40.53 -39.41
CA THR A 120 -7.81 -39.51 -39.90
C THR A 120 -7.64 -39.58 -41.43
N PRO A 121 -7.77 -38.46 -42.18
CA PRO A 121 -7.37 -38.41 -43.58
C PRO A 121 -5.84 -38.32 -43.73
N LYS A 122 -5.31 -39.11 -44.66
CA LYS A 122 -3.89 -39.19 -45.06
C LYS A 122 -3.44 -37.89 -45.76
N PRO A 123 -2.21 -37.38 -45.53
CA PRO A 123 -1.71 -36.19 -46.21
C PRO A 123 -1.37 -36.48 -47.69
N PRO A 124 -1.66 -35.58 -48.64
CA PRO A 124 -1.19 -35.70 -50.02
C PRO A 124 0.25 -35.20 -50.20
N SER A 125 0.97 -35.87 -51.11
CA SER A 125 2.35 -35.58 -51.54
C SER A 125 2.47 -34.24 -52.29
N PRO A 126 3.65 -33.58 -52.27
CA PRO A 126 3.83 -32.24 -52.82
C PRO A 126 3.90 -32.24 -54.35
N SER A 127 3.15 -31.32 -54.97
CA SER A 127 3.25 -30.99 -56.40
C SER A 127 3.86 -29.58 -56.57
N SER A 128 4.68 -29.45 -57.61
CA SER A 128 5.56 -28.31 -57.92
C SER A 128 4.81 -26.97 -58.16
N PRO A 129 5.46 -25.81 -57.93
CA PRO A 129 4.79 -24.51 -57.96
C PRO A 129 4.58 -23.98 -59.39
N ILE A 130 3.38 -23.42 -59.62
CA ILE A 130 3.00 -22.60 -60.77
C ILE A 130 3.38 -21.13 -60.46
N PRO A 131 3.95 -20.34 -61.40
CA PRO A 131 4.31 -18.94 -61.16
C PRO A 131 3.07 -18.03 -61.11
N SER A 132 3.01 -17.13 -60.13
CA SER A 132 1.97 -16.10 -60.01
C SER A 132 2.44 -14.75 -60.59
N PRO A 133 1.54 -13.93 -61.19
CA PRO A 133 1.86 -12.64 -61.79
C PRO A 133 2.13 -11.54 -60.74
N PRO A 134 2.80 -10.42 -61.12
CA PRO A 134 3.33 -9.45 -60.17
C PRO A 134 2.22 -8.61 -59.55
N SER A 135 2.18 -8.57 -58.22
CA SER A 135 1.30 -7.72 -57.42
C SER A 135 2.06 -6.47 -57.00
N VAL A 136 1.59 -5.31 -57.46
CA VAL A 136 2.02 -3.98 -57.01
C VAL A 136 1.21 -3.64 -55.76
N TYR A 137 1.83 -3.72 -54.58
CA TYR A 137 1.37 -3.07 -53.36
C TYR A 137 2.54 -2.28 -52.74
N PRO A 138 2.30 -1.07 -52.19
CA PRO A 138 3.33 -0.29 -51.52
C PRO A 138 3.83 -1.00 -50.26
N THR A 139 5.14 -1.05 -50.10
CA THR A 139 5.86 -1.70 -49.01
C THR A 139 5.56 -1.02 -47.66
N ARG A 140 5.05 -1.81 -46.71
CA ARG A 140 5.02 -1.47 -45.28
C ARG A 140 6.48 -1.33 -44.78
N PRO A 141 6.84 -0.25 -44.07
CA PRO A 141 8.20 -0.12 -43.55
C PRO A 141 8.50 -1.24 -42.55
N SER A 142 9.66 -1.85 -42.70
CA SER A 142 10.19 -2.90 -41.82
C SER A 142 10.43 -2.34 -40.41
N PRO A 143 10.18 -3.11 -39.34
CA PRO A 143 10.62 -2.70 -38.01
C PRO A 143 12.15 -2.60 -37.97
N PRO A 144 12.72 -1.57 -37.31
CA PRO A 144 14.17 -1.40 -37.26
C PRO A 144 14.83 -2.59 -36.56
N SER A 145 15.91 -3.11 -37.16
CA SER A 145 16.75 -4.14 -36.56
C SER A 145 17.42 -3.62 -35.28
N PRO A 146 17.61 -4.48 -34.26
CA PRO A 146 18.26 -4.09 -33.02
C PRO A 146 19.73 -3.73 -33.28
N SER A 147 20.08 -2.48 -32.98
CA SER A 147 21.47 -2.00 -32.99
C SER A 147 22.21 -2.46 -31.72
N PRO A 148 23.54 -2.62 -31.78
CA PRO A 148 24.33 -3.25 -30.72
C PRO A 148 24.41 -2.41 -29.44
N SER A 149 24.59 -3.13 -28.33
CA SER A 149 24.65 -2.66 -26.95
C SER A 149 25.72 -1.60 -26.69
N HIS A 150 25.28 -0.37 -26.39
CA HIS A 150 25.99 0.55 -25.52
C HIS A 150 25.06 1.09 -24.43
N ASN A 151 25.50 0.91 -23.20
CA ASN A 151 24.87 1.32 -21.94
C ASN A 151 24.45 2.80 -21.90
N MET A 152 23.16 3.08 -22.07
CA MET A 152 22.42 4.09 -21.29
C MET A 152 20.95 3.65 -21.22
N SER A 153 20.46 3.37 -20.01
CA SER A 153 19.27 2.56 -19.74
C SER A 153 17.99 3.36 -19.40
N SER A 154 17.84 4.57 -19.93
CA SER A 154 16.54 5.22 -20.11
C SER A 154 16.71 6.42 -21.03
N PRO A 155 16.38 6.34 -22.34
CA PRO A 155 16.54 7.47 -23.25
C PRO A 155 15.71 8.69 -22.84
N ASP A 156 14.63 8.47 -22.09
CA ASP A 156 13.71 9.51 -21.63
C ASP A 156 14.01 10.01 -20.20
N GLY A 157 15.03 9.48 -19.52
CA GLY A 157 15.36 9.78 -18.12
C GLY A 157 14.70 8.85 -17.09
N TYR A 158 15.09 8.97 -15.82
CA TYR A 158 14.58 8.14 -14.72
C TYR A 158 13.31 8.72 -14.10
N LYS A 159 12.41 7.85 -13.67
CA LYS A 159 11.24 8.23 -12.88
C LYS A 159 11.62 8.33 -11.40
N SER A 160 11.14 9.39 -10.77
CA SER A 160 11.16 9.62 -9.32
C SER A 160 9.70 9.77 -8.88
N ILE A 161 9.19 8.76 -8.17
CA ILE A 161 7.75 8.56 -7.91
C ILE A 161 7.51 8.51 -6.41
N VAL A 162 6.53 9.23 -5.88
CA VAL A 162 6.20 9.13 -4.44
C VAL A 162 4.70 8.96 -4.23
N TYR A 163 4.33 8.13 -3.27
CA TYR A 163 2.96 8.11 -2.76
C TYR A 163 2.73 9.30 -1.83
N TYR A 164 1.68 10.05 -2.10
CA TYR A 164 1.11 11.03 -1.18
C TYR A 164 -0.22 10.46 -0.66
N VAL A 165 -0.29 10.20 0.64
CA VAL A 165 -1.49 9.64 1.27
C VAL A 165 -2.42 10.76 1.75
N ASN A 166 -3.70 10.71 1.42
CA ASN A 166 -4.63 11.80 1.73
C ASN A 166 -4.76 12.06 3.23
N TRP A 167 -4.60 11.02 4.06
CA TRP A 167 -4.58 11.14 5.52
C TRP A 167 -3.30 11.80 6.09
N ALA A 168 -2.29 12.09 5.26
CA ALA A 168 -1.07 12.78 5.69
C ALA A 168 -1.34 14.20 6.22
N ILE A 169 -2.44 14.82 5.80
CA ILE A 169 -2.79 16.18 6.24
C ILE A 169 -3.18 16.28 7.72
N TYR A 170 -3.45 15.15 8.37
CA TYR A 170 -3.95 15.08 9.75
C TYR A 170 -2.78 15.03 10.74
N ALA A 171 -2.62 13.90 11.45
CA ALA A 171 -1.62 13.75 12.51
C ALA A 171 -0.18 13.90 11.98
N ARG A 172 0.07 13.51 10.73
CA ARG A 172 1.36 13.69 10.04
C ARG A 172 1.66 15.15 9.74
N ASN A 173 0.63 16.00 9.68
CA ASN A 173 0.71 17.42 9.32
C ASN A 173 1.58 17.67 8.07
N TYR A 174 1.39 16.84 7.05
CA TYR A 174 2.13 16.90 5.81
C TYR A 174 1.14 17.15 4.68
N ASN A 175 1.29 18.27 3.98
CA ASN A 175 0.37 18.72 2.95
C ASN A 175 1.06 18.65 1.57
N PRO A 176 0.34 18.75 0.44
CA PRO A 176 0.98 18.60 -0.88
C PRO A 176 2.09 19.64 -1.11
N GLN A 177 1.97 20.83 -0.53
CA GLN A 177 3.00 21.88 -0.60
C GLN A 177 4.33 21.47 0.04
N ASP A 178 4.34 20.42 0.88
CA ASP A 178 5.53 19.87 1.51
C ASP A 178 6.29 18.87 0.61
N LEU A 179 5.76 18.55 -0.57
CA LEU A 179 6.41 17.66 -1.54
C LEU A 179 7.65 18.29 -2.17
N PRO A 180 8.76 17.54 -2.32
CA PRO A 180 9.97 18.02 -3.00
C PRO A 180 9.81 18.00 -4.54
N VAL A 181 8.92 18.83 -5.07
CA VAL A 181 8.43 18.76 -6.47
C VAL A 181 9.52 18.84 -7.54
N LYS A 182 10.67 19.48 -7.25
CA LYS A 182 11.82 19.55 -8.19
C LYS A 182 12.58 18.23 -8.29
N LYS A 183 12.38 17.31 -7.35
CA LYS A 183 13.01 15.98 -7.28
C LYS A 183 12.06 14.88 -7.76
N LEU A 184 10.82 15.22 -8.13
CA LEU A 184 9.76 14.28 -8.45
C LEU A 184 9.33 14.42 -9.92
N THR A 185 8.93 13.27 -10.48
CA THR A 185 8.30 13.17 -11.81
C THR A 185 6.85 12.73 -11.70
N HIS A 186 6.51 11.97 -10.66
CA HIS A 186 5.16 11.44 -10.43
C HIS A 186 4.80 11.51 -8.94
N VAL A 187 3.55 11.85 -8.65
CA VAL A 187 2.92 11.69 -7.34
C VAL A 187 1.74 10.74 -7.51
N LEU A 188 1.65 9.73 -6.67
CA LEU A 188 0.52 8.81 -6.61
C LEU A 188 -0.36 9.22 -5.42
N TYR A 189 -1.54 9.77 -5.70
CA TYR A 189 -2.48 10.25 -4.69
C TYR A 189 -3.31 9.08 -4.15
N ALA A 190 -2.99 8.65 -2.93
CA ALA A 190 -3.51 7.46 -2.28
C ALA A 190 -4.55 7.81 -1.20
N PHE A 191 -5.68 7.13 -1.07
CA PHE A 191 -6.26 6.17 -2.03
C PHE A 191 -7.71 6.50 -2.31
N ALA A 192 -8.13 6.28 -3.55
CA ALA A 192 -9.52 6.01 -3.86
C ALA A 192 -9.86 4.55 -3.52
N ASN A 193 -11.13 4.28 -3.24
CA ASN A 193 -11.67 2.95 -2.98
C ASN A 193 -12.56 2.51 -4.16
N VAL A 194 -12.85 1.22 -4.22
CA VAL A 194 -13.76 0.61 -5.19
C VAL A 194 -14.91 -0.09 -4.47
N ARG A 195 -16.14 0.09 -4.96
CA ARG A 195 -17.33 -0.61 -4.48
C ARG A 195 -17.32 -2.06 -4.98
N ALA A 196 -17.27 -3.01 -4.05
CA ALA A 196 -17.23 -4.45 -4.34
C ALA A 196 -18.41 -4.91 -5.23
N GLU A 197 -19.58 -4.33 -5.04
CA GLU A 197 -20.85 -4.72 -5.66
C GLU A 197 -21.04 -4.17 -7.09
N SER A 198 -20.35 -3.09 -7.45
CA SER A 198 -20.61 -2.38 -8.71
C SER A 198 -19.37 -2.08 -9.55
N GLY A 199 -18.18 -2.14 -8.95
CA GLY A 199 -16.94 -1.67 -9.58
C GLY A 199 -16.76 -0.16 -9.53
N GLU A 200 -17.67 0.62 -8.92
CA GLU A 200 -17.54 2.08 -8.86
C GLU A 200 -16.33 2.51 -8.02
N VAL A 201 -15.46 3.35 -8.61
CA VAL A 201 -14.35 4.00 -7.93
C VAL A 201 -14.81 5.33 -7.33
N PHE A 202 -14.43 5.59 -6.08
CA PHE A 202 -14.83 6.78 -5.33
C PHE A 202 -13.74 7.26 -4.37
N LEU A 203 -13.78 8.57 -4.05
CA LEU A 203 -12.90 9.20 -3.08
C LEU A 203 -13.21 8.76 -1.64
N THR A 204 -12.18 8.64 -0.81
CA THR A 204 -12.32 8.09 0.55
C THR A 204 -12.50 9.16 1.61
N ASP A 205 -12.05 10.39 1.35
CA ASP A 205 -12.08 11.49 2.30
C ASP A 205 -12.30 12.82 1.59
N THR A 206 -13.55 13.23 1.41
CA THR A 206 -13.86 14.48 0.70
C THR A 206 -13.29 15.71 1.40
N TRP A 207 -13.12 15.68 2.73
CA TRP A 207 -12.48 16.77 3.43
C TRP A 207 -11.03 16.95 2.99
N ALA A 208 -10.24 15.89 3.05
CA ALA A 208 -8.85 15.93 2.61
C ALA A 208 -8.72 16.18 1.11
N ASP A 209 -9.56 15.52 0.32
CA ASP A 209 -9.45 15.46 -1.14
C ASP A 209 -9.92 16.78 -1.78
N THR A 210 -11.11 17.27 -1.42
CA THR A 210 -11.81 18.33 -2.17
C THR A 210 -12.27 19.54 -1.35
N ASP A 211 -12.46 19.42 -0.03
CA ASP A 211 -13.21 20.44 0.73
C ASP A 211 -12.32 21.32 1.62
N LYS A 212 -11.19 20.80 2.12
CA LYS A 212 -10.27 21.55 2.99
C LYS A 212 -9.78 22.81 2.26
N HIS A 213 -10.02 23.96 2.87
CA HIS A 213 -9.48 25.23 2.40
C HIS A 213 -8.08 25.43 2.98
N PHE A 214 -7.11 25.62 2.09
CA PHE A 214 -5.78 26.10 2.44
C PHE A 214 -5.76 27.63 2.54
N PRO A 215 -4.72 28.26 3.12
CA PRO A 215 -4.71 29.70 3.38
C PRO A 215 -5.00 30.61 2.18
N THR A 216 -4.72 30.15 0.95
CA THR A 216 -4.94 30.90 -0.29
C THR A 216 -6.31 30.63 -0.94
N ASP A 217 -7.15 29.82 -0.31
CA ASP A 217 -8.44 29.42 -0.87
C ASP A 217 -9.53 30.42 -0.46
N SER A 218 -10.31 30.86 -1.44
CA SER A 218 -11.39 31.81 -1.24
C SER A 218 -12.64 31.12 -0.73
N TRP A 219 -13.21 31.64 0.35
CA TRP A 219 -14.52 31.21 0.86
C TRP A 219 -15.70 31.84 0.09
N SER A 220 -15.43 32.78 -0.81
CA SER A 220 -16.44 33.53 -1.56
C SER A 220 -16.42 33.23 -3.06
N GLU A 221 -15.63 32.26 -3.52
CA GLU A 221 -15.62 31.83 -4.93
C GLU A 221 -16.97 31.17 -5.27
N THR A 222 -17.72 31.78 -6.20
CA THR A 222 -19.02 31.27 -6.65
C THR A 222 -18.84 30.10 -7.64
N GLY A 223 -19.85 29.25 -7.77
CA GLY A 223 -19.84 28.11 -8.69
C GLY A 223 -19.53 26.79 -7.98
N ASN A 224 -19.35 25.73 -8.77
CA ASN A 224 -18.96 24.42 -8.25
C ASN A 224 -17.43 24.32 -8.26
N ASN A 225 -16.79 24.45 -7.10
CA ASN A 225 -15.33 24.57 -6.99
C ASN A 225 -14.72 23.40 -6.24
N VAL A 226 -13.45 23.09 -6.54
CA VAL A 226 -12.66 22.09 -5.79
C VAL A 226 -11.49 22.77 -5.06
N TYR A 227 -11.22 22.32 -3.85
CA TYR A 227 -10.13 22.74 -2.97
C TYR A 227 -9.32 21.51 -2.55
N GLY A 228 -9.00 21.38 -1.26
CA GLY A 228 -8.33 20.22 -0.70
C GLY A 228 -6.96 19.94 -1.32
N CYS A 229 -6.49 18.72 -1.13
CA CYS A 229 -5.22 18.29 -1.72
C CYS A 229 -5.27 18.29 -3.24
N VAL A 230 -6.43 18.06 -3.86
CA VAL A 230 -6.62 18.07 -5.31
C VAL A 230 -6.18 19.42 -5.90
N LYS A 231 -6.68 20.53 -5.36
CA LYS A 231 -6.28 21.86 -5.81
C LYS A 231 -4.78 22.08 -5.64
N GLN A 232 -4.23 21.72 -4.48
CA GLN A 232 -2.80 21.93 -4.21
C GLN A 232 -1.91 21.14 -5.16
N LEU A 233 -2.23 19.86 -5.42
CA LEU A 233 -1.50 19.03 -6.37
C LEU A 233 -1.56 19.59 -7.80
N PHE A 234 -2.73 20.11 -8.22
CA PHE A 234 -2.83 20.79 -9.51
C PHE A 234 -1.95 22.04 -9.59
N LEU A 235 -1.89 22.84 -8.51
CA LEU A 235 -0.99 24.00 -8.47
C LEU A 235 0.48 23.59 -8.57
N LEU A 236 0.88 22.45 -7.97
CA LEU A 236 2.23 21.90 -8.15
C LEU A 236 2.49 21.46 -9.60
N LYS A 237 1.50 20.87 -10.28
CA LYS A 237 1.57 20.56 -11.72
C LYS A 237 1.81 21.82 -12.57
N LYS A 238 1.19 22.95 -12.21
CA LYS A 238 1.43 24.23 -12.90
C LYS A 238 2.87 24.73 -12.69
N GLN A 239 3.41 24.56 -11.49
CA GLN A 239 4.79 24.98 -11.15
C GLN A 239 5.85 24.11 -11.83
N ASN A 240 5.64 22.80 -11.86
CA ASN A 240 6.53 21.84 -12.52
C ASN A 240 5.77 21.09 -13.61
N ARG A 241 5.95 21.52 -14.86
CA ARG A 241 5.31 20.89 -16.03
C ARG A 241 5.72 19.43 -16.27
N HIS A 242 6.77 18.94 -15.61
CA HIS A 242 7.20 17.53 -15.71
C HIS A 242 6.69 16.65 -14.54
N LEU A 243 5.95 17.24 -13.60
CA LEU A 243 5.31 16.54 -12.49
C LEU A 243 3.93 16.03 -12.91
N LYS A 244 3.74 14.71 -12.93
CA LYS A 244 2.45 14.06 -13.15
C LYS A 244 1.82 13.66 -11.82
N VAL A 245 0.50 13.71 -11.70
CA VAL A 245 -0.23 13.27 -10.52
C VAL A 245 -1.24 12.21 -10.93
N LEU A 246 -1.12 11.01 -10.40
CA LEU A 246 -2.05 9.91 -10.68
C LEU A 246 -2.95 9.66 -9.47
N LEU A 247 -4.19 9.28 -9.71
CA LEU A 247 -5.05 8.75 -8.63
C LEU A 247 -4.69 7.28 -8.42
N SER A 248 -4.27 6.91 -7.21
CA SER A 248 -4.06 5.52 -6.83
C SER A 248 -5.33 4.94 -6.21
N ILE A 249 -5.75 3.77 -6.72
CA ILE A 249 -7.01 3.11 -6.38
C ILE A 249 -6.67 1.78 -5.72
N GLY A 250 -7.16 1.57 -4.50
CA GLY A 250 -6.90 0.35 -3.75
C GLY A 250 -6.00 0.57 -2.53
N GLY A 251 -4.84 -0.09 -2.52
CA GLY A 251 -3.98 -0.23 -1.37
C GLY A 251 -4.44 -1.35 -0.44
N TRP A 252 -3.58 -1.76 0.48
CA TRP A 252 -3.82 -2.87 1.40
C TRP A 252 -5.23 -2.92 2.01
N THR A 253 -5.75 -1.81 2.54
CA THR A 253 -7.06 -1.75 3.21
C THR A 253 -8.25 -1.99 2.28
N TYR A 254 -8.18 -1.51 1.04
CA TYR A 254 -9.31 -1.58 0.10
C TYR A 254 -9.19 -2.73 -0.90
N SER A 255 -8.03 -3.40 -0.92
CA SER A 255 -7.76 -4.53 -1.80
C SER A 255 -8.76 -5.70 -1.71
N PRO A 256 -9.35 -6.03 -0.54
CA PRO A 256 -10.39 -7.05 -0.46
C PRO A 256 -11.62 -6.80 -1.35
N HIS A 257 -11.87 -5.57 -1.81
CA HIS A 257 -13.00 -5.25 -2.68
C HIS A 257 -12.77 -5.61 -4.15
N PHE A 258 -11.52 -5.68 -4.62
CA PHE A 258 -11.23 -5.85 -6.05
C PHE A 258 -11.81 -7.15 -6.64
N GLY A 259 -11.65 -8.28 -5.94
CA GLY A 259 -12.07 -9.58 -6.46
C GLY A 259 -13.53 -9.58 -6.93
N ALA A 260 -14.43 -8.98 -6.17
CA ALA A 260 -15.82 -8.79 -6.57
C ALA A 260 -16.00 -7.64 -7.57
N ALA A 261 -15.37 -6.49 -7.31
CA ALA A 261 -15.51 -5.26 -8.08
C ALA A 261 -15.10 -5.36 -9.56
N VAL A 262 -14.31 -6.38 -9.93
CA VAL A 262 -13.77 -6.53 -11.30
C VAL A 262 -14.06 -7.90 -11.92
N SER A 263 -14.89 -8.69 -11.24
CA SER A 263 -15.24 -10.07 -11.63
C SER A 263 -16.07 -10.18 -12.91
N THR A 264 -16.79 -9.12 -13.30
CA THR A 264 -17.64 -9.12 -14.50
C THR A 264 -17.25 -8.01 -15.48
N PRO A 265 -17.51 -8.18 -16.79
CA PRO A 265 -17.26 -7.12 -17.77
C PRO A 265 -17.93 -5.80 -17.42
N ALA A 266 -19.19 -5.83 -16.96
CA ALA A 266 -19.94 -4.64 -16.58
C ALA A 266 -19.31 -3.90 -15.39
N ALA A 267 -18.85 -4.65 -14.38
CA ALA A 267 -18.18 -4.06 -13.22
C ALA A 267 -16.82 -3.44 -13.61
N ARG A 268 -16.06 -4.07 -14.50
CA ARG A 268 -14.81 -3.50 -15.04
C ARG A 268 -15.04 -2.24 -15.86
N THR A 269 -16.09 -2.19 -16.68
CA THR A 269 -16.48 -0.97 -17.39
C THR A 269 -16.86 0.14 -16.41
N LYS A 270 -17.68 -0.17 -15.39
CA LYS A 270 -18.05 0.80 -14.36
C LYS A 270 -16.83 1.31 -13.59
N PHE A 271 -15.85 0.44 -13.29
CA PHE A 271 -14.56 0.83 -12.73
C PHE A 271 -13.83 1.83 -13.64
N ALA A 272 -13.60 1.45 -14.89
CA ALA A 272 -12.85 2.26 -15.84
C ALA A 272 -13.51 3.64 -16.06
N ASP A 273 -14.83 3.67 -16.21
CA ASP A 273 -15.61 4.89 -16.41
C ASP A 273 -15.57 5.81 -15.18
N SER A 274 -15.85 5.28 -13.99
CA SER A 274 -15.87 6.08 -12.76
C SER A 274 -14.49 6.59 -12.36
N ALA A 275 -13.44 5.77 -12.51
CA ALA A 275 -12.07 6.18 -12.28
C ALA A 275 -11.63 7.28 -13.27
N THR A 276 -11.94 7.11 -14.55
CA THR A 276 -11.62 8.12 -15.58
C THR A 276 -12.39 9.42 -15.34
N GLN A 277 -13.64 9.33 -14.88
CA GLN A 277 -14.44 10.51 -14.53
C GLN A 277 -13.84 11.28 -13.33
N LEU A 278 -13.31 10.59 -12.33
CA LEU A 278 -12.56 11.22 -11.24
C LEU A 278 -11.27 11.87 -11.76
N LEU A 279 -10.51 11.18 -12.61
CA LEU A 279 -9.31 11.72 -13.25
C LEU A 279 -9.60 13.04 -13.97
N LEU A 280 -10.64 13.07 -14.80
CA LEU A 280 -11.02 14.26 -15.57
C LEU A 280 -11.53 15.39 -14.68
N ASN A 281 -12.33 15.07 -13.65
CA ASN A 281 -12.85 16.07 -12.74
C ASN A 281 -11.77 16.68 -11.85
N LEU A 282 -10.81 15.89 -11.40
CA LEU A 282 -9.83 16.28 -10.38
C LEU A 282 -8.46 16.62 -10.97
N GLY A 283 -8.31 16.56 -12.29
CA GLY A 283 -7.12 17.02 -12.99
C GLY A 283 -5.92 16.10 -12.83
N PHE A 284 -6.13 14.78 -12.80
CA PHE A 284 -5.05 13.78 -12.72
C PHE A 284 -4.49 13.43 -14.12
N ASP A 285 -3.22 13.04 -14.18
CA ASP A 285 -2.49 12.64 -15.39
C ASP A 285 -2.60 11.15 -15.68
N GLY A 286 -3.23 10.38 -14.79
CA GLY A 286 -3.38 8.94 -14.95
C GLY A 286 -3.99 8.26 -13.73
N LEU A 287 -4.04 6.94 -13.82
CA LEU A 287 -4.54 6.05 -12.78
C LEU A 287 -3.46 5.05 -12.40
N ASP A 288 -3.39 4.76 -11.11
CA ASP A 288 -2.58 3.69 -10.54
C ASP A 288 -3.52 2.69 -9.84
N ILE A 289 -3.34 1.39 -10.10
CA ILE A 289 -4.14 0.33 -9.49
C ILE A 289 -3.26 -0.46 -8.52
N ASP A 290 -3.62 -0.43 -7.24
CA ASP A 290 -2.91 -1.11 -6.16
C ASP A 290 -3.81 -2.21 -5.58
N TRP A 291 -3.76 -3.41 -6.20
CA TRP A 291 -4.48 -4.59 -5.73
C TRP A 291 -3.52 -5.56 -5.04
N GLU A 292 -3.66 -5.68 -3.72
CA GLU A 292 -2.85 -6.50 -2.83
C GLU A 292 -3.64 -7.69 -2.23
N TYR A 293 -3.69 -8.86 -2.85
CA TYR A 293 -3.17 -9.24 -4.16
C TYR A 293 -4.19 -10.16 -4.86
N PRO A 294 -4.19 -10.25 -6.21
CA PRO A 294 -4.90 -11.31 -6.91
C PRO A 294 -4.52 -12.68 -6.32
N LYS A 295 -5.51 -13.44 -5.83
CA LYS A 295 -5.25 -14.64 -5.04
C LYS A 295 -5.01 -15.89 -5.88
N ASP A 296 -5.55 -15.93 -7.09
CA ASP A 296 -5.53 -17.06 -8.02
C ASP A 296 -5.49 -16.59 -9.50
N ASP A 297 -5.48 -17.55 -10.43
CA ASP A 297 -5.39 -17.29 -11.87
C ASP A 297 -6.62 -16.56 -12.44
N GLU A 298 -7.80 -16.74 -11.85
CA GLU A 298 -9.03 -16.07 -12.29
C GLU A 298 -9.00 -14.58 -11.92
N GLU A 299 -8.56 -14.26 -10.71
CA GLU A 299 -8.32 -12.86 -10.32
C GLU A 299 -7.17 -12.24 -11.12
N ALA A 300 -6.10 -12.99 -11.42
CA ALA A 300 -5.02 -12.50 -12.27
C ALA A 300 -5.48 -12.19 -13.71
N LYS A 301 -6.37 -13.03 -14.27
CA LYS A 301 -7.02 -12.78 -15.56
C LYS A 301 -7.97 -11.58 -15.48
N SER A 302 -8.75 -11.46 -14.41
CA SER A 302 -9.63 -10.31 -14.17
C SER A 302 -8.85 -8.99 -14.10
N LEU A 303 -7.65 -9.00 -13.51
CA LEU A 303 -6.75 -7.84 -13.51
C LEU A 303 -6.28 -7.48 -14.93
N VAL A 304 -5.93 -8.46 -15.78
CA VAL A 304 -5.59 -8.18 -17.19
C VAL A 304 -6.76 -7.54 -17.93
N GLU A 305 -7.98 -8.08 -17.77
CA GLU A 305 -9.18 -7.55 -18.42
C GLU A 305 -9.56 -6.16 -17.89
N LEU A 306 -9.32 -5.89 -16.60
CA LEU A 306 -9.49 -4.58 -15.99
C LEU A 306 -8.52 -3.56 -16.59
N LEU A 307 -7.23 -3.92 -16.68
CA LEU A 307 -6.20 -3.05 -17.25
C LEU A 307 -6.49 -2.73 -18.71
N LYS A 308 -6.90 -3.73 -19.49
CA LYS A 308 -7.34 -3.53 -20.88
C LYS A 308 -8.48 -2.53 -20.96
N THR A 309 -9.56 -2.78 -20.22
CA THR A 309 -10.77 -1.94 -20.25
C THR A 309 -10.44 -0.50 -19.81
N THR A 310 -9.64 -0.35 -18.76
CA THR A 310 -9.21 0.96 -18.24
C THR A 310 -8.35 1.70 -19.27
N ARG A 311 -7.41 1.01 -19.93
CA ARG A 311 -6.56 1.60 -20.98
C ARG A 311 -7.40 2.13 -22.15
N GLU A 312 -8.38 1.36 -22.61
CA GLU A 312 -9.28 1.74 -23.69
C GLU A 312 -10.10 3.00 -23.34
N VAL A 313 -10.64 3.08 -22.13
CA VAL A 313 -11.40 4.25 -21.66
C VAL A 313 -10.51 5.48 -21.50
N LEU A 314 -9.29 5.32 -20.95
CA LEU A 314 -8.32 6.41 -20.83
C LEU A 314 -7.87 6.95 -22.20
N ASP A 315 -7.64 6.07 -23.17
CA ASP A 315 -7.24 6.48 -24.53
C ASP A 315 -8.38 7.23 -25.24
N LEU A 316 -9.62 6.79 -25.05
CA LEU A 316 -10.80 7.49 -25.56
C LEU A 316 -10.95 8.88 -24.93
N ALA A 317 -10.80 8.99 -23.60
CA ALA A 317 -10.89 10.25 -22.88
C ALA A 317 -9.72 11.21 -23.22
N GLY A 318 -8.53 10.67 -23.46
CA GLY A 318 -7.36 11.44 -23.86
C GLY A 318 -7.47 12.00 -25.28
N GLY A 319 -8.09 11.25 -26.19
CA GLY A 319 -8.20 11.63 -27.60
C GLY A 319 -6.83 11.71 -28.27
N LYS A 320 -6.65 12.67 -29.18
CA LYS A 320 -5.35 12.91 -29.84
C LYS A 320 -4.44 13.87 -29.08
N ASP A 321 -4.98 14.60 -28.12
CA ASP A 321 -4.32 15.76 -27.52
C ASP A 321 -3.72 15.45 -26.14
N ARG A 322 -4.18 14.39 -25.47
CA ARG A 322 -3.72 13.99 -24.14
C ARG A 322 -3.47 12.49 -24.11
N ARG A 323 -2.41 12.09 -23.40
CA ARG A 323 -2.15 10.70 -23.06
C ARG A 323 -2.15 10.56 -21.54
N PHE A 324 -3.12 9.84 -21.01
CA PHE A 324 -3.18 9.54 -19.58
C PHE A 324 -2.42 8.26 -19.25
N LEU A 325 -1.77 8.24 -18.09
CA LEU A 325 -0.97 7.10 -17.64
C LEU A 325 -1.83 6.01 -16.99
N LEU A 326 -1.42 4.76 -17.13
CA LEU A 326 -1.97 3.63 -16.38
C LEU A 326 -0.83 2.81 -15.76
N THR A 327 -0.84 2.67 -14.44
CA THR A 327 0.22 2.00 -13.67
C THR A 327 -0.36 1.02 -12.66
N VAL A 328 0.50 0.18 -12.09
CA VAL A 328 0.15 -0.70 -10.97
C VAL A 328 1.21 -0.66 -9.90
N ALA A 329 0.81 -0.76 -8.64
CA ALA A 329 1.67 -1.28 -7.59
C ALA A 329 1.75 -2.81 -7.74
N CYS A 330 2.95 -3.39 -7.63
CA CYS A 330 3.13 -4.81 -7.87
C CYS A 330 4.01 -5.50 -6.80
N PRO A 331 3.70 -6.77 -6.46
CA PRO A 331 4.35 -7.48 -5.36
C PRO A 331 5.81 -7.83 -5.63
N ALA A 332 6.60 -7.88 -4.56
CA ALA A 332 7.94 -8.46 -4.58
C ALA A 332 8.02 -9.86 -3.91
N GLY A 333 6.94 -10.34 -3.28
CA GLY A 333 6.85 -11.69 -2.75
C GLY A 333 6.54 -12.72 -3.84
N ARG A 334 7.32 -13.79 -3.91
CA ARG A 334 7.21 -14.85 -4.94
C ARG A 334 5.83 -15.45 -5.05
N GLN A 335 5.22 -15.75 -3.91
CA GLN A 335 3.86 -16.28 -3.79
C GLN A 335 2.78 -15.39 -4.42
N ASN A 336 3.09 -14.11 -4.67
CA ASN A 336 2.16 -13.15 -5.28
C ASN A 336 2.57 -12.85 -6.73
N PHE A 337 3.83 -12.55 -7.01
CA PHE A 337 4.22 -12.19 -8.39
C PHE A 337 4.15 -13.36 -9.37
N GLU A 338 4.32 -14.62 -8.93
CA GLU A 338 4.22 -15.79 -9.82
C GLU A 338 2.79 -16.05 -10.31
N LYS A 339 1.78 -15.47 -9.64
CA LYS A 339 0.37 -15.57 -10.04
C LYS A 339 0.00 -14.56 -11.13
N LEU A 340 0.78 -13.49 -11.30
CA LEU A 340 0.44 -12.41 -12.22
C LEU A 340 0.70 -12.81 -13.68
N ARG A 341 -0.24 -12.45 -14.56
CA ARG A 341 -0.12 -12.63 -16.01
C ARG A 341 0.68 -11.49 -16.64
N LEU A 342 1.93 -11.30 -16.21
CA LEU A 342 2.76 -10.13 -16.51
C LEU A 342 2.88 -9.79 -18.00
N ARG A 343 3.01 -10.80 -18.86
CA ARG A 343 3.07 -10.62 -20.33
C ARG A 343 1.78 -10.06 -20.92
N GLU A 344 0.64 -10.44 -20.35
CA GLU A 344 -0.68 -9.98 -20.78
C GLU A 344 -1.01 -8.60 -20.21
N MET A 345 -0.46 -8.26 -19.03
CA MET A 345 -0.60 -6.93 -18.42
C MET A 345 0.24 -5.85 -19.12
N THR A 346 1.47 -6.20 -19.52
CA THR A 346 2.51 -5.25 -20.01
C THR A 346 2.06 -4.33 -21.15
N PRO A 347 1.24 -4.77 -22.14
CA PRO A 347 0.77 -3.91 -23.23
C PRO A 347 -0.09 -2.73 -22.77
N TYR A 348 -0.77 -2.82 -21.62
CA TYR A 348 -1.70 -1.81 -21.15
C TYR A 348 -1.09 -0.81 -20.16
N LEU A 349 0.04 -1.17 -19.56
CA LEU A 349 0.67 -0.39 -18.49
C LEU A 349 1.76 0.52 -19.03
N ASP A 350 1.89 1.73 -18.51
CA ASP A 350 3.04 2.59 -18.77
C ASP A 350 4.26 2.12 -17.97
N PHE A 351 4.08 1.75 -16.69
CA PHE A 351 5.11 1.16 -15.84
C PHE A 351 4.52 0.45 -14.61
N TYR A 352 5.38 -0.29 -13.90
CA TYR A 352 5.11 -1.05 -12.68
C TYR A 352 5.86 -0.44 -11.50
N ASN A 353 5.17 -0.21 -10.39
CA ASN A 353 5.73 0.24 -9.12
C ASN A 353 5.98 -0.99 -8.22
N LEU A 354 7.21 -1.53 -8.25
CA LEU A 354 7.55 -2.73 -7.47
C LEU A 354 7.66 -2.38 -5.98
N MET A 355 6.79 -2.95 -5.15
CA MET A 355 6.79 -2.76 -3.70
C MET A 355 7.89 -3.63 -3.05
N ALA A 356 9.15 -3.20 -3.23
CA ALA A 356 10.34 -3.90 -2.75
C ALA A 356 10.68 -3.54 -1.29
N TYR A 357 9.67 -3.63 -0.43
CA TYR A 357 9.71 -3.39 1.00
C TYR A 357 8.70 -4.31 1.70
N ASP A 358 8.58 -4.22 3.03
CA ASP A 358 7.71 -5.09 3.84
C ASP A 358 8.03 -6.59 3.71
N TYR A 359 9.30 -6.93 3.53
CA TYR A 359 9.76 -8.32 3.49
C TYR A 359 9.73 -9.00 4.87
N SER A 360 9.83 -8.21 5.93
CA SER A 360 9.75 -8.70 7.29
C SER A 360 9.05 -7.71 8.20
N GLY A 361 8.37 -8.21 9.22
CA GLY A 361 7.58 -7.39 10.14
C GLY A 361 7.00 -8.18 11.31
N SER A 362 5.97 -7.62 11.94
CA SER A 362 5.36 -8.20 13.16
C SER A 362 4.66 -9.54 12.93
N TRP A 363 4.44 -9.93 11.67
CA TRP A 363 3.87 -11.23 11.29
C TRP A 363 4.91 -12.37 11.28
N ASP A 364 6.21 -12.05 11.40
CA ASP A 364 7.28 -13.03 11.47
C ASP A 364 7.58 -13.45 12.91
N THR A 365 8.43 -14.47 13.05
CA THR A 365 9.01 -14.90 14.34
C THR A 365 10.51 -14.61 14.45
N ILE A 366 11.13 -14.22 13.33
CA ILE A 366 12.56 -13.91 13.21
C ILE A 366 12.70 -12.48 12.70
N ALA A 367 13.54 -11.68 13.35
CA ALA A 367 13.82 -10.31 12.92
C ALA A 367 14.53 -10.33 11.57
N GLY A 368 14.08 -9.51 10.62
CA GLY A 368 14.59 -9.53 9.24
C GLY A 368 14.87 -8.15 8.69
N HIS A 369 15.48 -8.12 7.52
CA HIS A 369 15.57 -6.92 6.70
C HIS A 369 14.26 -6.75 5.92
N GLN A 370 13.69 -5.55 5.93
CA GLN A 370 12.40 -5.33 5.28
C GLN A 370 12.51 -5.01 3.78
N SER A 371 13.69 -4.69 3.26
CA SER A 371 13.87 -4.16 1.89
C SER A 371 15.24 -4.51 1.28
N ASN A 372 15.81 -5.66 1.64
CA ASN A 372 17.14 -6.09 1.15
C ASN A 372 17.15 -6.40 -0.36
N ILE A 373 18.26 -6.09 -1.04
CA ILE A 373 18.40 -6.37 -2.48
C ILE A 373 18.55 -7.87 -2.75
N GLU A 374 19.43 -8.55 -2.03
CA GLU A 374 19.77 -9.97 -2.23
C GLU A 374 19.47 -10.82 -1.00
N ILE A 375 19.41 -12.15 -1.16
CA ILE A 375 19.40 -13.08 -0.03
C ILE A 375 20.80 -13.08 0.60
N SER A 376 20.88 -12.88 1.92
CA SER A 376 22.15 -12.90 2.65
C SER A 376 22.78 -14.29 2.61
N LYS A 377 24.04 -14.39 2.15
CA LYS A 377 24.78 -15.66 2.11
C LYS A 377 25.25 -16.11 3.49
N SER A 378 25.61 -15.16 4.35
CA SER A 378 26.12 -15.42 5.71
C SER A 378 25.01 -15.54 6.75
N ASN A 379 23.83 -14.94 6.52
CA ASN A 379 22.72 -14.97 7.45
C ASN A 379 21.36 -15.07 6.72
N ARG A 380 21.08 -16.23 6.11
CA ARG A 380 19.87 -16.43 5.29
C ARG A 380 18.57 -16.16 6.04
N ASN A 381 18.52 -16.38 7.35
CA ASN A 381 17.33 -16.17 8.18
C ASN A 381 16.93 -14.70 8.27
N SER A 382 17.86 -13.76 8.03
CA SER A 382 17.58 -12.32 8.03
C SER A 382 16.90 -11.82 6.76
N THR A 383 16.86 -12.63 5.70
CA THR A 383 16.37 -12.22 4.37
C THR A 383 15.37 -13.26 3.84
N PRO A 384 14.10 -13.23 4.30
CA PRO A 384 13.08 -14.16 3.82
C PRO A 384 12.70 -13.93 2.34
N PHE A 385 12.88 -12.69 1.84
CA PHE A 385 12.64 -12.30 0.45
C PHE A 385 13.85 -11.55 -0.12
N SER A 386 13.84 -11.28 -1.43
CA SER A 386 14.85 -10.42 -2.06
C SER A 386 14.27 -9.65 -3.25
N THR A 387 14.65 -8.36 -3.36
CA THR A 387 14.31 -7.54 -4.53
C THR A 387 14.86 -8.14 -5.82
N LYS A 388 16.06 -8.71 -5.77
CA LYS A 388 16.73 -9.31 -6.92
C LYS A 388 15.92 -10.44 -7.53
N GLU A 389 15.34 -11.32 -6.71
CA GLU A 389 14.48 -12.41 -7.20
C GLU A 389 13.27 -11.87 -7.95
N ALA A 390 12.57 -10.89 -7.39
CA ALA A 390 11.43 -10.24 -8.05
C ALA A 390 11.86 -9.58 -9.37
N VAL A 391 12.89 -8.74 -9.36
CA VAL A 391 13.38 -8.05 -10.57
C VAL A 391 13.77 -9.05 -11.66
N ASP A 392 14.54 -10.10 -11.31
CA ASP A 392 14.95 -11.12 -12.26
C ASP A 392 13.75 -11.92 -12.79
N TYR A 393 12.69 -12.15 -11.99
CA TYR A 393 11.45 -12.79 -12.44
C TYR A 393 10.66 -11.90 -13.42
N TYR A 394 10.40 -10.64 -13.06
CA TYR A 394 9.63 -9.71 -13.89
C TYR A 394 10.27 -9.52 -15.27
N VAL A 395 11.59 -9.32 -15.30
CA VAL A 395 12.35 -9.14 -16.54
C VAL A 395 12.54 -10.47 -17.29
N GLY A 396 12.97 -11.51 -16.59
CA GLY A 396 13.36 -12.79 -17.20
C GLY A 396 12.16 -13.63 -17.64
N VAL A 397 11.22 -13.87 -16.74
CA VAL A 397 10.04 -14.72 -16.97
C VAL A 397 8.87 -13.89 -17.50
N GLY A 398 8.56 -12.80 -16.80
CA GLY A 398 7.46 -11.89 -17.10
C GLY A 398 7.65 -11.07 -18.38
N LYS A 399 8.89 -10.96 -18.88
CA LYS A 399 9.27 -10.15 -20.06
C LYS A 399 8.85 -8.68 -19.94
N VAL A 400 8.73 -8.17 -18.70
CA VAL A 400 8.54 -6.75 -18.45
C VAL A 400 9.84 -6.04 -18.85
N PRO A 401 9.80 -5.03 -19.74
CA PRO A 401 10.97 -4.24 -20.05
C PRO A 401 11.55 -3.64 -18.76
N PRO A 402 12.86 -3.75 -18.49
CA PRO A 402 13.46 -3.20 -17.27
C PRO A 402 13.15 -1.72 -17.05
N SER A 403 13.12 -0.92 -18.12
CA SER A 403 12.78 0.51 -18.09
C SER A 403 11.32 0.81 -17.68
N LYS A 404 10.44 -0.19 -17.67
CA LYS A 404 9.07 -0.11 -17.14
C LYS A 404 8.96 -0.55 -15.67
N LEU A 405 10.01 -1.09 -15.07
CA LEU A 405 9.98 -1.54 -13.68
C LEU A 405 10.63 -0.48 -12.78
N ILE A 406 9.86 0.09 -11.86
CA ILE A 406 10.28 1.14 -10.93
C ILE A 406 10.51 0.50 -9.56
N LEU A 407 11.69 0.71 -8.97
CA LEU A 407 12.04 0.11 -7.69
C LEU A 407 11.47 0.91 -6.53
N GLY A 408 10.51 0.35 -5.80
CA GLY A 408 9.97 0.91 -4.57
C GLY A 408 10.93 0.80 -3.39
N MET A 409 11.01 1.84 -2.57
CA MET A 409 11.86 1.95 -1.38
C MET A 409 11.06 2.54 -0.21
N PRO A 410 11.25 2.05 1.03
CA PRO A 410 10.50 2.54 2.18
C PRO A 410 11.10 3.84 2.73
N LEU A 411 10.23 4.79 3.09
CA LEU A 411 10.55 5.99 3.89
C LEU A 411 10.19 5.78 5.37
N TYR A 412 10.33 4.55 5.84
CA TYR A 412 10.02 4.14 7.22
C TYR A 412 10.87 2.92 7.60
N GLY A 413 10.92 2.64 8.90
CA GLY A 413 11.55 1.47 9.48
C GLY A 413 10.56 0.52 10.16
N ARG A 414 10.84 -0.78 10.11
CA ARG A 414 10.12 -1.82 10.86
C ARG A 414 10.94 -2.29 12.05
N THR A 415 10.27 -2.40 13.20
CA THR A 415 10.89 -2.62 14.51
C THR A 415 10.70 -4.05 14.99
N PHE A 416 11.74 -4.59 15.60
CA PHE A 416 11.77 -5.89 16.26
C PHE A 416 12.39 -5.71 17.65
N ALA A 417 11.62 -5.99 18.71
CA ALA A 417 12.08 -5.89 20.09
C ALA A 417 12.56 -7.23 20.65
N ASP A 418 13.32 -7.19 21.74
CA ASP A 418 13.86 -8.36 22.43
C ASP A 418 14.64 -9.33 21.51
N THR A 419 15.36 -8.77 20.54
CA THR A 419 16.12 -9.53 19.53
C THR A 419 17.63 -9.32 19.68
N ASP A 420 18.43 -10.31 19.28
CA ASP A 420 19.89 -10.19 19.20
C ASP A 420 20.36 -9.57 17.86
N GLY A 421 19.41 -9.24 16.96
CA GLY A 421 19.66 -8.64 15.66
C GLY A 421 19.07 -9.44 14.50
N PRO A 422 19.43 -9.10 13.25
CA PRO A 422 18.87 -9.74 12.06
C PRO A 422 19.08 -11.26 12.06
N GLY A 423 18.07 -12.01 11.66
CA GLY A 423 18.10 -13.47 11.59
C GLY A 423 17.93 -14.19 12.93
N THR A 424 17.62 -13.46 14.01
CA THR A 424 17.39 -14.03 15.35
C THR A 424 15.93 -13.84 15.79
N PRO A 425 15.40 -14.65 16.72
CA PRO A 425 14.06 -14.46 17.27
C PRO A 425 13.86 -13.05 17.86
N PHE A 426 12.60 -12.62 17.89
CA PHE A 426 12.19 -11.36 18.49
C PHE A 426 10.88 -11.53 19.25
N HIS A 427 10.61 -10.64 20.21
CA HIS A 427 9.33 -10.58 20.91
C HIS A 427 8.82 -9.14 20.93
N GLY A 428 7.75 -8.90 20.18
CA GLY A 428 7.09 -7.61 20.12
C GLY A 428 7.66 -6.66 19.07
N ASP A 429 6.89 -5.61 18.82
CA ASP A 429 7.11 -4.59 17.80
C ASP A 429 7.76 -3.31 18.36
N GLY A 430 8.33 -3.37 19.56
CA GLY A 430 8.87 -2.20 20.26
C GLY A 430 7.83 -1.33 20.96
N GLY A 431 6.54 -1.71 20.97
CA GLY A 431 5.55 -1.06 21.82
C GLY A 431 5.02 0.29 21.30
N GLN A 432 5.71 0.91 20.34
CA GLN A 432 5.48 2.27 19.85
C GLN A 432 5.79 2.36 18.35
N GLY A 433 5.49 3.53 17.77
CA GLY A 433 5.88 3.91 16.43
C GLY A 433 5.57 5.39 16.20
N SER A 434 5.82 5.90 14.99
CA SER A 434 5.52 7.30 14.66
C SER A 434 4.01 7.55 14.60
N PHE A 435 3.28 6.66 13.94
CA PHE A 435 1.82 6.70 13.81
C PHE A 435 1.16 5.33 14.03
N GLU A 436 1.90 4.27 13.71
CA GLU A 436 1.46 2.88 13.82
C GLU A 436 2.53 2.11 14.58
N ARG A 437 2.11 1.20 15.46
CA ARG A 437 3.04 0.42 16.28
C ARG A 437 3.99 -0.39 15.40
N GLY A 438 5.26 -0.45 15.79
CA GLY A 438 6.30 -1.15 15.03
C GLY A 438 6.85 -0.41 13.83
N ILE A 439 6.25 0.73 13.45
CA ILE A 439 6.63 1.50 12.26
C ILE A 439 7.11 2.89 12.68
N TRP A 440 8.32 3.25 12.27
CA TRP A 440 8.89 4.58 12.50
C TRP A 440 9.15 5.29 11.18
N ASP A 441 8.72 6.54 11.03
CA ASP A 441 9.09 7.36 9.88
C ASP A 441 10.62 7.47 9.80
N TYR A 442 11.19 7.42 8.59
CA TYR A 442 12.63 7.54 8.38
C TYR A 442 13.20 8.83 8.98
N LYS A 443 12.47 9.95 8.90
CA LYS A 443 12.85 11.24 9.50
C LYS A 443 13.05 11.19 11.03
N SER A 444 12.58 10.15 11.70
CA SER A 444 12.72 9.93 13.14
C SER A 444 13.82 8.94 13.54
N LEU A 445 14.52 8.36 12.55
CA LEU A 445 15.56 7.35 12.70
C LEU A 445 16.94 7.93 12.37
N PRO A 446 18.05 7.41 12.92
CA PRO A 446 18.10 6.41 14.00
C PRO A 446 17.56 6.97 15.32
N LYS A 447 17.05 6.08 16.18
CA LYS A 447 16.66 6.44 17.55
C LYS A 447 17.91 6.73 18.39
N VAL A 448 17.77 7.63 19.36
CA VAL A 448 18.84 7.91 20.33
C VAL A 448 19.28 6.60 21.01
N GLY A 449 20.58 6.35 21.06
CA GLY A 449 21.16 5.12 21.63
C GLY A 449 21.37 3.99 20.61
N ALA A 450 20.67 4.02 19.47
CA ALA A 450 20.85 3.03 18.42
C ALA A 450 22.06 3.34 17.53
N VAL A 451 22.75 2.29 17.09
CA VAL A 451 23.86 2.34 16.14
C VAL A 451 23.38 1.85 14.78
N GLU A 452 23.68 2.58 13.70
CA GLU A 452 23.37 2.14 12.34
C GLU A 452 24.39 1.12 11.81
N HIS A 453 23.89 0.15 11.06
CA HIS A 453 24.63 -0.93 10.43
C HIS A 453 24.24 -1.02 8.94
N ILE A 454 25.20 -1.42 8.10
CA ILE A 454 25.01 -1.58 6.66
C ILE A 454 25.60 -2.92 6.22
N ASP A 455 24.76 -3.76 5.65
CA ASP A 455 25.12 -5.01 4.99
C ASP A 455 25.32 -4.77 3.49
N SER A 456 26.38 -4.01 3.17
CA SER A 456 26.69 -3.48 1.84
C SER A 456 26.93 -4.57 0.78
N LEU A 457 26.36 -4.44 -0.41
CA LEU A 457 26.62 -5.34 -1.54
C LEU A 457 28.10 -5.36 -1.94
N GLU A 458 28.78 -4.21 -1.89
CA GLU A 458 30.20 -4.08 -2.24
C GLU A 458 31.10 -4.87 -1.27
N LYS A 459 30.60 -5.18 -0.07
CA LYS A 459 31.30 -5.96 0.96
C LYS A 459 30.75 -7.39 1.09
N GLY A 460 29.95 -7.85 0.11
CA GLY A 460 29.35 -9.19 0.11
C GLY A 460 28.13 -9.36 1.02
N GLY A 461 27.56 -8.26 1.51
CA GLY A 461 26.29 -8.24 2.23
C GLY A 461 25.07 -8.38 1.31
N CYS A 462 23.87 -8.21 1.88
CA CYS A 462 22.60 -8.40 1.18
C CYS A 462 22.01 -7.11 0.58
N GLY A 463 22.68 -5.97 0.74
CA GLY A 463 22.16 -4.66 0.36
C GLY A 463 21.01 -4.27 1.28
N ALA A 464 21.29 -4.08 2.56
CA ALA A 464 20.33 -3.58 3.54
C ALA A 464 21.02 -2.68 4.58
N SER A 465 20.24 -1.79 5.20
CA SER A 465 20.64 -1.06 6.41
C SER A 465 19.61 -1.27 7.53
N TRP A 466 20.07 -1.04 8.76
CA TRP A 466 19.27 -1.18 9.98
C TRP A 466 19.97 -0.46 11.13
N SER A 467 19.27 -0.25 12.25
CA SER A 467 19.88 0.20 13.50
C SER A 467 19.60 -0.75 14.64
N TYR A 468 20.50 -0.77 15.63
CA TYR A 468 20.36 -1.57 16.85
C TYR A 468 20.67 -0.77 18.10
N ASP A 469 19.77 -0.85 19.07
CA ASP A 469 20.05 -0.44 20.46
C ASP A 469 20.28 -1.69 21.30
N ALA A 470 21.52 -1.88 21.75
CA ALA A 470 21.91 -3.04 22.56
C ALA A 470 21.34 -3.00 23.99
N SER A 471 21.01 -1.80 24.50
CA SER A 471 20.45 -1.65 25.85
C SER A 471 19.00 -2.08 25.91
N SER A 472 18.22 -1.74 24.88
CA SER A 472 16.81 -2.15 24.75
C SER A 472 16.61 -3.38 23.86
N ARG A 473 17.70 -3.97 23.34
CA ARG A 473 17.69 -5.11 22.40
C ARG A 473 16.71 -4.89 21.24
N THR A 474 16.71 -3.68 20.69
CA THR A 474 15.74 -3.26 19.66
C THR A 474 16.44 -3.07 18.32
N MET A 475 15.97 -3.80 17.31
CA MET A 475 16.36 -3.64 15.91
C MET A 475 15.31 -2.84 15.14
N ILE A 476 15.75 -1.94 14.26
CA ILE A 476 14.88 -1.28 13.27
C ILE A 476 15.50 -1.44 11.89
N SER A 477 14.83 -2.11 10.96
CA SER A 477 15.28 -2.21 9.55
C SER A 477 14.70 -1.07 8.73
N TYR A 478 15.54 -0.28 8.06
CA TYR A 478 15.16 0.85 7.20
C TYR A 478 16.31 1.21 6.26
N ASP A 479 16.01 1.88 5.15
CA ASP A 479 17.06 2.42 4.27
C ASP A 479 17.63 3.73 4.82
N ASN A 480 18.95 3.88 4.82
CA ASN A 480 19.61 5.17 5.01
C ASN A 480 20.20 5.70 3.70
N VAL A 481 20.84 6.88 3.74
CA VAL A 481 21.42 7.53 2.55
C VAL A 481 22.37 6.59 1.80
N ALA A 482 23.27 5.93 2.50
CA ALA A 482 24.23 5.01 1.89
C ALA A 482 23.53 3.81 1.22
N MET A 483 22.46 3.28 1.83
CA MET A 483 21.71 2.19 1.22
C MET A 483 20.95 2.63 -0.04
N VAL A 484 20.39 3.84 -0.06
CA VAL A 484 19.75 4.38 -1.27
C VAL A 484 20.76 4.64 -2.38
N GLU A 485 22.00 5.01 -2.07
CA GLU A 485 23.08 5.08 -3.06
C GLU A 485 23.36 3.70 -3.70
N GLU A 486 23.40 2.63 -2.90
CA GLU A 486 23.55 1.26 -3.42
C GLU A 486 22.35 0.82 -4.26
N LYS A 487 21.12 1.09 -3.80
CA LYS A 487 19.90 0.81 -4.59
C LYS A 487 19.89 1.61 -5.89
N THR A 488 20.39 2.84 -5.88
CA THR A 488 20.50 3.67 -7.09
C THR A 488 21.49 3.06 -8.09
N LYS A 489 22.65 2.59 -7.62
CA LYS A 489 23.60 1.84 -8.47
C LYS A 489 22.94 0.59 -9.05
N TYR A 490 22.19 -0.16 -8.24
CA TYR A 490 21.44 -1.33 -8.70
C TYR A 490 20.41 -0.99 -9.79
N ILE A 491 19.61 0.07 -9.60
CA ILE A 491 18.66 0.60 -10.59
C ILE A 491 19.37 0.88 -11.93
N ILE A 492 20.49 1.60 -11.89
CA ILE A 492 21.26 1.96 -13.09
C ILE A 492 21.81 0.71 -13.79
N GLN A 493 22.45 -0.19 -13.03
CA GLN A 493 23.06 -1.42 -13.54
C GLN A 493 22.05 -2.37 -14.18
N LYS A 494 20.86 -2.49 -13.59
CA LYS A 494 19.77 -3.32 -14.10
C LYS A 494 18.94 -2.65 -15.19
N GLY A 495 19.17 -1.36 -15.43
CA GLY A 495 18.41 -0.57 -16.38
C GLY A 495 16.94 -0.41 -16.00
N LEU A 496 16.67 -0.30 -14.70
CA LEU A 496 15.33 -0.07 -14.18
C LEU A 496 14.86 1.36 -14.49
N GLY A 497 13.55 1.55 -14.56
CA GLY A 497 12.95 2.82 -14.98
C GLY A 497 13.06 3.96 -13.96
N GLY A 498 13.41 3.66 -12.70
CA GLY A 498 13.54 4.68 -11.66
C GLY A 498 13.33 4.17 -10.24
N GLY A 499 13.09 5.11 -9.33
CA GLY A 499 12.79 4.89 -7.91
C GLY A 499 11.37 5.34 -7.54
N MET A 500 10.73 4.59 -6.64
CA MET A 500 9.45 4.90 -6.04
C MET A 500 9.57 4.90 -4.50
N TRP A 501 8.78 5.73 -3.80
CA TRP A 501 8.78 5.76 -2.33
C TRP A 501 7.39 5.65 -1.70
N TRP A 502 7.31 4.84 -0.64
CA TRP A 502 6.21 4.80 0.32
C TRP A 502 6.69 5.28 1.70
N GLU A 503 6.20 6.39 2.26
CA GLU A 503 5.40 7.43 1.62
C GLU A 503 5.96 8.83 1.95
N SER A 504 5.55 9.83 1.17
CA SER A 504 6.14 11.18 1.13
C SER A 504 6.42 11.83 2.49
N SER A 505 5.55 11.61 3.49
CA SER A 505 5.69 12.27 4.79
C SER A 505 6.83 11.71 5.64
N GLY A 506 7.34 10.52 5.31
CA GLY A 506 8.38 9.82 6.06
C GLY A 506 9.81 10.30 5.78
N ASP A 507 10.06 11.02 4.68
CA ASP A 507 11.40 11.48 4.31
C ASP A 507 11.90 12.64 5.18
N ARG A 508 13.21 12.86 5.16
CA ARG A 508 13.85 14.07 5.72
C ARG A 508 13.78 15.22 4.72
N ASP A 509 13.87 16.44 5.24
CA ASP A 509 13.92 17.69 4.45
C ASP A 509 12.73 17.88 3.52
N PRO A 510 11.50 18.00 4.08
CA PRO A 510 10.32 18.30 3.30
C PRO A 510 10.51 19.57 2.46
N ARG A 511 9.82 19.65 1.32
CA ARG A 511 9.89 20.72 0.29
C ARG A 511 11.16 20.75 -0.56
N ASN A 512 12.33 20.53 0.03
CA ASN A 512 13.59 20.62 -0.72
C ASN A 512 14.04 19.25 -1.23
N GLY A 513 13.96 18.22 -0.37
CA GLY A 513 14.46 16.89 -0.65
C GLY A 513 15.96 16.90 -0.96
N ASP A 514 16.77 17.59 -0.14
CA ASP A 514 18.21 17.64 -0.35
C ASP A 514 18.93 16.51 0.40
N LYS A 515 19.80 15.81 -0.35
CA LYS A 515 20.65 14.74 0.18
C LYS A 515 21.49 15.19 1.38
N ALA A 516 21.96 16.44 1.38
CA ALA A 516 22.78 16.99 2.46
C ALA A 516 22.03 17.02 3.81
N ASN A 517 20.71 17.13 3.77
CA ASN A 517 19.84 17.08 4.94
C ASN A 517 19.31 15.65 5.22
N GLY A 518 19.81 14.66 4.48
CA GLY A 518 19.47 13.26 4.62
C GLY A 518 18.26 12.79 3.82
N SER A 519 17.70 13.56 2.88
CA SER A 519 16.57 13.09 2.06
C SER A 519 16.97 11.86 1.22
N LEU A 520 16.17 10.80 1.30
CA LEU A 520 16.35 9.59 0.50
C LEU A 520 15.92 9.82 -0.95
N ILE A 521 14.84 10.57 -1.17
CA ILE A 521 14.40 10.98 -2.51
C ILE A 521 15.52 11.79 -3.18
N GLY A 522 16.05 12.80 -2.47
CA GLY A 522 17.17 13.62 -2.91
C GLY A 522 18.42 12.81 -3.24
N THR A 523 18.71 11.81 -2.41
CA THR A 523 19.85 10.90 -2.60
C THR A 523 19.77 10.15 -3.92
N PHE A 524 18.60 9.59 -4.24
CA PHE A 524 18.37 8.93 -5.53
C PHE A 524 18.55 9.90 -6.70
N VAL A 525 17.94 11.08 -6.64
CA VAL A 525 18.02 12.07 -7.73
C VAL A 525 19.46 12.50 -8.00
N VAL A 526 20.25 12.70 -6.95
CA VAL A 526 21.70 12.95 -7.09
C VAL A 526 22.41 11.74 -7.69
N GLY A 527 22.09 10.52 -7.23
CA GLY A 527 22.72 9.28 -7.70
C GLY A 527 22.47 8.96 -9.18
N VAL A 528 21.30 9.33 -9.73
CA VAL A 528 21.04 9.25 -11.18
C VAL A 528 21.56 10.45 -11.97
N GLY A 529 22.29 11.37 -11.32
CA GLY A 529 22.88 12.55 -11.94
C GLY A 529 21.87 13.62 -12.35
N GLY A 530 20.70 13.67 -11.69
CA GLY A 530 19.62 14.60 -12.02
C GLY A 530 18.89 14.30 -13.33
N LYS A 531 19.16 13.15 -13.96
CA LYS A 531 18.56 12.74 -15.24
C LYS A 531 17.14 12.20 -15.04
N LEU A 532 16.21 13.07 -14.68
CA LEU A 532 14.80 12.73 -14.51
C LEU A 532 14.03 12.79 -15.82
N GLU A 533 12.95 12.04 -15.90
CA GLU A 533 12.02 12.10 -17.03
C GLU A 533 11.37 13.48 -17.18
N THR A 534 11.33 13.99 -18.42
CA THR A 534 10.85 15.35 -18.75
C THR A 534 9.55 15.38 -19.55
N SER A 535 8.73 14.33 -19.50
CA SER A 535 7.43 14.33 -20.18
C SER A 535 6.47 15.34 -19.53
N GLU A 536 5.81 16.15 -20.36
CA GLU A 536 4.87 17.16 -19.88
C GLU A 536 3.60 16.55 -19.28
N ASN A 537 3.11 17.19 -18.23
CA ASN A 537 1.80 16.92 -17.63
C ASN A 537 0.66 17.60 -18.39
N VAL A 538 -0.57 17.19 -18.06
CA VAL A 538 -1.81 17.76 -18.58
C VAL A 538 -2.34 18.82 -17.61
N LEU A 539 -2.65 20.02 -18.13
CA LEU A 539 -3.30 21.10 -17.35
C LEU A 539 -4.71 21.44 -17.84
N ARG A 540 -5.16 20.86 -18.96
CA ARG A 540 -6.44 21.20 -19.58
C ARG A 540 -7.45 20.07 -19.41
N TYR A 541 -8.48 20.35 -18.60
CA TYR A 541 -9.58 19.43 -18.28
C TYR A 541 -10.93 20.11 -18.54
N PRO A 542 -11.30 20.33 -19.82
CA PRO A 542 -12.56 21.00 -20.17
C PRO A 542 -13.80 20.22 -19.70
N GLU A 543 -13.65 18.92 -19.44
CA GLU A 543 -14.72 18.04 -18.95
C GLU A 543 -14.97 18.16 -17.45
N SER A 544 -14.07 18.82 -16.70
CA SER A 544 -14.20 18.88 -15.25
C SER A 544 -15.48 19.59 -14.84
N LYS A 545 -16.23 18.95 -13.93
CA LYS A 545 -17.40 19.56 -13.28
C LYS A 545 -17.04 20.76 -12.39
N TYR A 546 -15.75 20.95 -12.03
CA TYR A 546 -15.32 22.03 -11.15
C TYR A 546 -14.86 23.25 -11.96
N ASP A 547 -15.47 24.38 -11.70
CA ASP A 547 -15.32 25.62 -12.46
C ASP A 547 -13.89 26.16 -12.36
N ASN A 548 -13.36 26.25 -11.14
CA ASN A 548 -12.00 26.73 -10.89
C ASN A 548 -10.91 25.82 -11.51
N LEU A 549 -11.07 24.50 -11.47
CA LEU A 549 -10.15 23.55 -12.10
C LEU A 549 -10.24 23.63 -13.64
N ARG A 550 -11.46 23.66 -14.19
CA ARG A 550 -11.70 23.79 -15.63
C ARG A 550 -11.10 25.08 -16.20
N ALA A 551 -11.10 26.16 -15.41
CA ALA A 551 -10.43 27.42 -15.72
C ALA A 551 -8.90 27.40 -15.48
N GLY A 552 -8.33 26.30 -14.99
CA GLY A 552 -6.90 26.14 -14.73
C GLY A 552 -6.40 26.87 -13.48
N PHE A 553 -7.28 27.06 -12.48
CA PHE A 553 -7.04 27.83 -11.25
C PHE A 553 -6.34 29.19 -11.53
N PRO A 554 -7.02 30.15 -12.20
CA PRO A 554 -6.42 31.42 -12.59
C PRO A 554 -5.98 32.27 -11.38
N ASN A 555 -6.66 32.12 -10.24
CA ASN A 555 -6.38 32.85 -9.00
C ASN A 555 -5.43 32.10 -8.04
N GLY A 556 -4.94 30.93 -8.42
CA GLY A 556 -4.05 30.13 -7.57
C GLY A 556 -2.63 30.67 -7.58
N THR A 557 -2.27 31.50 -6.59
CA THR A 557 -0.87 31.81 -6.27
C THR A 557 -0.29 30.75 -5.36
N THR A 558 0.89 30.26 -5.71
CA THR A 558 1.63 29.27 -4.92
C THR A 558 2.53 30.00 -3.93
N GLN A 559 2.35 29.79 -2.63
CA GLN A 559 3.28 30.32 -1.62
C GLN A 559 4.58 29.51 -1.66
N HIS A 560 5.72 30.22 -1.67
CA HIS A 560 7.08 29.68 -1.68
C HIS A 560 7.55 29.24 -0.31
#